data_AF-A0AB40DFX9-F1
#
_entry.id   AF-A0AB40DFX9-F1
#
_cell.length_a   1.000
_cell.length_b   1.000
_cell.length_c   1.000
_cell.angle_alpha   90.00
_cell.angle_beta   90.00
_cell.angle_gamma   90.00
#
_symmetry.space_group_name_H-M   'P 1'
#
loop_
_entity.id
_entity.type
_entity.pdbx_description
1 polymer ?
#
loop_
_entity_poly.entity_id
_entity_poly.type
_entity_poly.pdbx_seq_one_letter_code
_entity_poly.pdbx_strand_id
1 'polypeptide(L)'
;MTLPYRIACVKPTDYFSQTRSFLLYFLDLHIVTLICCLLLGLFLALSSAYNGQDIYAEPNCAIVEDHGRKFRDISDPTHYWVCPEGQEKADYIQCPDNYAFMEQQQDCVVWEQWKWVEPYTK
;
A
#
# COMPACT_ATOMS: atom_id res chain seq x y z
N MET A 1 38.37 65.99 -24.38
CA MET A 1 37.41 66.17 -23.27
C MET A 1 36.11 66.63 -23.92
N THR A 2 34.97 65.94 -23.93
CA THR A 2 34.29 65.01 -23.02
C THR A 2 33.24 64.19 -23.82
N LEU A 3 32.93 62.96 -23.39
CA LEU A 3 31.98 62.04 -24.04
C LEU A 3 30.52 62.43 -23.79
N PRO A 4 29.58 62.18 -24.73
CA PRO A 4 28.14 62.37 -24.50
C PRO A 4 27.56 61.16 -23.74
N TYR A 5 26.99 61.41 -22.56
CA TYR A 5 26.19 60.46 -21.81
C TYR A 5 24.81 60.32 -22.49
N ARG A 6 24.50 59.13 -23.02
CA ARG A 6 23.11 58.79 -23.42
C ARG A 6 22.42 58.16 -22.22
N ILE A 7 21.41 58.85 -21.69
CA ILE A 7 20.48 58.27 -20.71
C ILE A 7 19.43 57.48 -21.51
N ALA A 8 19.43 56.16 -21.38
CA ALA A 8 18.38 55.32 -21.95
C ALA A 8 17.12 55.41 -21.08
N CYS A 9 16.02 55.90 -21.65
CA CYS A 9 14.70 55.84 -21.01
C CYS A 9 14.16 54.40 -21.17
N VAL A 10 14.10 53.65 -20.07
CA VAL A 10 13.40 52.36 -20.00
C VAL A 10 11.89 52.61 -20.08
N LYS A 11 11.17 51.89 -20.96
CA LYS A 11 9.72 52.09 -21.13
C LYS A 11 8.96 51.47 -19.94
N PRO A 12 7.89 52.11 -19.43
CA PRO A 12 7.07 51.59 -18.32
C PRO A 12 6.47 50.19 -18.58
N THR A 13 6.33 49.81 -19.85
CA THR A 13 5.78 48.52 -20.29
C THR A 13 6.69 47.32 -19.99
N ASP A 14 8.00 47.53 -19.88
CA ASP A 14 8.96 46.43 -19.61
C ASP A 14 8.89 45.96 -18.14
N TYR A 15 8.61 46.87 -17.21
CA TYR A 15 8.46 46.53 -15.78
C TYR A 15 7.18 45.71 -15.50
N PHE A 16 6.09 46.01 -16.21
CA PHE A 16 4.81 45.31 -16.09
C PHE A 16 4.84 43.90 -16.71
N SER A 17 5.59 43.72 -17.81
CA SER A 17 5.80 42.39 -18.42
C SER A 17 6.66 41.49 -17.52
N GLN A 18 7.74 42.01 -16.95
CA GLN A 18 8.62 41.29 -16.05
C GLN A 18 7.87 40.80 -14.79
N THR A 19 7.13 41.67 -14.14
CA THR A 19 6.35 41.36 -12.92
C THR A 19 5.22 40.36 -13.16
N ARG A 20 4.53 40.44 -14.30
CA ARG A 20 3.49 39.49 -14.70
C ARG A 20 4.07 38.11 -15.02
N SER A 21 5.26 38.05 -15.63
CA SER A 21 5.98 36.81 -15.89
C SER A 21 6.44 36.16 -14.57
N PHE A 22 7.05 36.93 -13.66
CA PHE A 22 7.43 36.44 -12.32
C PHE A 22 6.23 35.90 -11.52
N LEU A 23 5.10 36.63 -11.50
CA LEU A 23 3.88 36.17 -10.83
C LEU A 23 3.34 34.85 -11.39
N LEU A 24 3.43 34.64 -12.71
CA LEU A 24 3.04 33.38 -13.34
C LEU A 24 4.00 32.24 -12.95
N TYR A 25 5.32 32.47 -12.94
CA TYR A 25 6.28 31.46 -12.45
C TYR A 25 6.08 31.09 -10.98
N PHE A 26 5.76 32.07 -10.13
CA PHE A 26 5.42 31.80 -8.73
C PHE A 26 4.12 31.01 -8.60
N LEU A 27 3.11 31.33 -9.42
CA LEU A 27 1.85 30.59 -9.47
C LEU A 27 2.06 29.14 -9.94
N ASP A 28 2.85 28.95 -11.00
CA ASP A 28 3.21 27.64 -11.54
C ASP A 28 3.99 26.81 -10.53
N LEU A 29 4.96 27.42 -9.83
CA LEU A 29 5.73 26.74 -8.77
C LEU A 29 4.84 26.30 -7.61
N HIS A 30 3.88 27.14 -7.19
CA HIS A 30 2.91 26.79 -6.15
C HIS A 30 1.95 25.69 -6.61
N ILE A 31 1.46 25.75 -7.85
CA ILE A 31 0.59 24.72 -8.43
C ILE A 31 1.33 23.38 -8.50
N VAL A 32 2.58 23.37 -8.98
CA VAL A 32 3.42 22.16 -9.02
C VAL A 32 3.65 21.60 -7.61
N THR A 33 3.92 22.46 -6.63
CA THR A 33 4.10 22.05 -5.23
C THR A 33 2.82 21.41 -4.67
N LEU A 34 1.66 22.03 -4.89
CA LEU A 34 0.36 21.51 -4.43
C LEU A 34 0.02 20.17 -5.08
N ILE A 35 0.25 20.03 -6.39
CA ILE A 35 0.03 18.76 -7.10
C ILE A 35 0.96 17.68 -6.54
N CYS A 36 2.23 17.99 -6.31
CA CYS A 36 3.18 17.04 -5.75
C CYS A 36 2.77 16.58 -4.33
N CYS A 37 2.34 17.52 -3.48
CA CYS A 37 1.82 17.20 -2.14
C CYS A 37 0.56 16.33 -2.19
N LEU A 38 -0.37 16.62 -3.12
CA LEU A 38 -1.58 15.82 -3.31
C LEU A 38 -1.26 14.39 -3.78
N LEU A 39 -0.34 14.24 -4.74
CA LEU A 39 0.08 12.93 -5.23
C LEU A 39 0.80 12.13 -4.14
N LEU A 40 1.67 12.77 -3.36
CA LEU A 40 2.35 12.13 -2.23
C LEU A 40 1.34 11.71 -1.14
N GLY A 41 0.38 12.57 -0.79
CA GLY A 41 -0.66 12.26 0.17
C GLY A 41 -1.54 11.09 -0.27
N LEU A 42 -1.92 11.06 -1.56
CA LEU A 42 -2.68 9.95 -2.14
C LEU A 42 -1.87 8.64 -2.14
N PHE A 43 -0.59 8.69 -2.50
CA PHE A 43 0.28 7.53 -2.50
C PHE A 43 0.45 6.95 -1.08
N LEU A 44 0.62 7.81 -0.08
CA LEU A 44 0.71 7.40 1.31
C LEU A 44 -0.60 6.76 1.81
N ALA A 45 -1.75 7.35 1.49
CA ALA A 45 -3.05 6.78 1.85
C ALA A 45 -3.31 5.43 1.19
N LEU A 46 -2.90 5.24 -0.06
CA LEU A 46 -2.98 3.95 -0.76
C LEU A 46 -2.04 2.92 -0.13
N SER A 47 -0.83 3.33 0.25
CA SER A 47 0.14 2.43 0.89
C SER A 47 -0.31 1.96 2.28
N SER A 48 -0.98 2.81 3.06
CA SER A 48 -1.53 2.42 4.37
C SER A 48 -2.78 1.55 4.25
N ALA A 49 -3.55 1.68 3.17
CA ALA A 49 -4.66 0.79 2.86
C ALA A 49 -4.20 -0.55 2.26
N TYR A 50 -2.97 -0.63 1.77
CA TYR A 50 -2.39 -1.86 1.23
C TYR A 50 -2.02 -2.81 2.37
N ASN A 51 -2.99 -3.60 2.81
CA ASN A 51 -2.75 -4.82 3.55
C ASN A 51 -2.26 -5.88 2.56
N GLY A 52 -0.97 -5.83 2.20
CA GLY A 52 -0.35 -6.95 1.52
C GLY A 52 -0.59 -8.20 2.36
N GLN A 53 -1.31 -9.18 1.81
CA GLN A 53 -1.45 -10.47 2.48
C GLN A 53 -0.04 -11.00 2.68
N ASP A 54 0.38 -11.02 3.93
CA ASP A 54 1.70 -11.49 4.30
C ASP A 54 1.86 -12.89 3.69
N ILE A 55 2.93 -13.10 2.94
CA ILE A 55 3.22 -14.37 2.27
C ILE A 55 3.38 -15.54 3.26
N TYR A 56 3.33 -15.23 4.56
CA TYR A 56 3.40 -16.12 5.71
C TYR A 56 2.03 -16.49 6.33
N ALA A 57 0.93 -16.07 5.72
CA ALA A 57 -0.43 -16.58 5.98
C ALA A 57 -0.96 -16.49 7.44
N GLU A 58 -0.41 -15.65 8.31
CA GLU A 58 -1.00 -15.38 9.63
C GLU A 58 -2.25 -14.48 9.45
N PRO A 59 -3.45 -14.94 9.84
CA PRO A 59 -4.66 -14.13 9.75
C PRO A 59 -4.70 -13.08 10.85
N ASN A 60 -5.21 -11.89 10.53
CA ASN A 60 -5.47 -10.86 11.54
C ASN A 60 -6.77 -11.19 12.28
N CYS A 61 -6.68 -11.65 13.52
CA CYS A 61 -7.84 -12.05 14.31
C CYS A 61 -8.78 -10.89 14.66
N ALA A 62 -8.35 -9.62 14.53
CA ALA A 62 -9.21 -8.47 14.75
C ALA A 62 -10.24 -8.24 13.63
N ILE A 63 -10.00 -8.80 12.43
CA ILE A 63 -10.91 -8.68 11.27
C ILE A 63 -11.68 -9.98 10.98
N VAL A 64 -11.33 -11.08 11.65
CA VAL A 64 -11.98 -12.38 11.48
C VAL A 64 -13.24 -12.41 12.33
N GLU A 65 -14.40 -12.52 11.68
CA GLU A 65 -15.69 -12.66 12.37
C GLU A 65 -15.95 -14.11 12.84
N ASP A 66 -15.41 -15.09 12.10
CA ASP A 66 -15.57 -16.51 12.41
C ASP A 66 -14.34 -17.04 13.16
N HIS A 67 -14.42 -17.01 14.49
CA HIS A 67 -13.37 -17.49 15.39
C HIS A 67 -13.16 -19.01 15.35
N GLY A 68 -14.07 -19.77 14.74
CA GLY A 68 -13.92 -21.22 14.52
C GLY A 68 -13.23 -21.57 13.20
N ARG A 69 -13.08 -20.59 12.30
CA ARG A 69 -12.50 -20.80 10.97
C ARG A 69 -11.00 -21.07 11.07
N LYS A 70 -10.57 -22.10 10.34
CA LYS A 70 -9.16 -22.47 10.19
C LYS A 70 -8.63 -21.91 8.87
N PHE A 71 -7.49 -21.25 8.94
CA PHE A 71 -6.82 -20.67 7.80
C PHE A 71 -5.60 -21.52 7.44
N ARG A 72 -5.42 -21.75 6.15
CA ARG A 72 -4.33 -22.55 5.63
C ARG A 72 -3.04 -21.76 5.69
N ASP A 73 -1.96 -22.37 6.19
CA ASP A 73 -0.63 -21.83 5.95
C ASP A 73 -0.20 -22.09 4.50
N ILE A 74 0.36 -21.05 3.86
CA ILE A 74 0.85 -21.13 2.48
C ILE A 74 2.21 -21.83 2.47
N SER A 75 3.03 -21.68 3.50
CA SER A 75 4.39 -22.24 3.49
C SER A 75 4.42 -23.75 3.82
N ASP A 76 3.55 -24.18 4.72
CA ASP A 76 3.52 -25.52 5.28
C ASP A 76 2.08 -26.07 5.36
N PRO A 77 1.75 -27.08 4.55
CA PRO A 77 0.42 -27.68 4.59
C PRO A 77 0.16 -28.54 5.82
N THR A 78 1.16 -28.82 6.66
CA THR A 78 1.00 -29.60 7.89
C THR A 78 0.52 -28.78 9.07
N HIS A 79 0.41 -27.46 8.91
CA HIS A 79 -0.08 -26.54 9.92
C HIS A 79 -1.25 -25.71 9.42
N TYR A 80 -2.02 -25.19 10.37
CA TYR A 80 -3.11 -24.24 10.11
C TYR A 80 -3.18 -23.19 11.23
N TRP A 81 -3.77 -22.07 10.89
CA TRP A 81 -4.02 -20.96 11.82
C TRP A 81 -5.48 -20.98 12.28
N VAL A 82 -5.73 -20.62 13.54
CA VAL A 82 -7.08 -20.38 14.05
C VAL A 82 -7.09 -19.14 14.92
N CYS A 83 -8.17 -18.37 14.86
CA CYS A 83 -8.33 -17.13 15.64
C CYS A 83 -9.35 -17.34 16.76
N PRO A 84 -8.95 -17.87 17.93
CA PRO A 84 -9.88 -18.05 19.04
C PRO A 84 -10.47 -16.72 19.53
N GLU A 85 -11.70 -16.76 20.02
CA GLU A 85 -12.42 -15.59 20.50
C GLU A 85 -11.68 -14.94 21.69
N GLY A 86 -11.51 -13.61 21.63
CA GLY A 86 -10.84 -12.84 22.68
C GLY A 86 -9.31 -12.89 22.65
N GLN A 87 -8.70 -13.49 21.62
CA GLN A 87 -7.26 -13.37 21.37
C GLN A 87 -6.98 -12.42 20.21
N GLU A 88 -5.95 -11.57 20.38
CA GLU A 88 -5.48 -10.67 19.32
C GLU A 88 -4.64 -11.41 18.27
N LYS A 89 -4.07 -12.56 18.62
CA LYS A 89 -3.14 -13.32 17.79
C LYS A 89 -3.73 -14.69 17.40
N ALA A 90 -3.40 -15.15 16.20
CA ALA A 90 -3.78 -16.47 15.72
C ALA A 90 -2.91 -17.56 16.35
N ASP A 91 -3.53 -18.68 16.69
CA ASP A 91 -2.86 -19.91 17.13
C ASP A 91 -2.36 -20.70 15.91
N TYR A 92 -1.11 -21.17 15.97
CA TYR A 92 -0.51 -22.03 14.95
C TYR A 92 -0.58 -23.50 15.39
N ILE A 93 -1.42 -24.29 14.73
CA ILE A 93 -1.71 -25.66 15.13
C ILE A 93 -1.19 -26.64 14.09
N GLN A 94 -0.46 -27.65 14.55
CA GLN A 94 0.05 -28.74 13.73
C GLN A 94 -1.01 -29.85 13.57
N CYS A 95 -1.19 -30.34 12.35
CA CYS A 95 -1.96 -31.55 12.06
C CYS A 95 -1.24 -32.81 12.59
N PRO A 96 -1.97 -33.91 12.82
CA PRO A 96 -1.36 -35.20 13.17
C PRO A 96 -0.37 -35.71 12.11
N ASP A 97 0.52 -36.62 12.49
CA ASP A 97 1.50 -37.22 11.57
C ASP A 97 0.82 -37.88 10.36
N ASN A 98 1.35 -37.63 9.16
CA ASN A 98 0.77 -38.02 7.85
C ASN A 98 -0.55 -37.35 7.48
N TYR A 99 -0.89 -36.22 8.10
CA TYR A 99 -2.01 -35.37 7.70
C TYR A 99 -1.53 -34.00 7.23
N ALA A 100 -2.34 -33.37 6.38
CA ALA A 100 -2.17 -32.02 5.91
C ALA A 100 -3.52 -31.29 5.93
N PHE A 101 -3.50 -30.01 6.25
CA PHE A 101 -4.68 -29.17 6.29
C PHE A 101 -5.21 -28.88 4.88
N MET A 102 -6.52 -29.10 4.70
CA MET A 102 -7.22 -28.73 3.47
C MET A 102 -8.32 -27.71 3.77
N GLU A 103 -8.19 -26.52 3.18
CA GLU A 103 -9.07 -25.38 3.47
C GLU A 103 -10.54 -25.66 3.10
N GLN A 104 -10.80 -26.44 2.04
CA GLN A 104 -12.16 -26.76 1.59
C GLN A 104 -12.96 -27.58 2.61
N GLN A 105 -12.28 -28.45 3.37
CA GLN A 105 -12.85 -29.31 4.39
C GLN A 105 -12.75 -28.67 5.78
N GLN A 106 -11.98 -27.60 5.92
CA GLN A 106 -11.65 -27.00 7.21
C GLN A 106 -11.08 -28.03 8.20
N ASP A 107 -10.31 -28.99 7.69
CA ASP A 107 -9.79 -30.10 8.49
C ASP A 107 -8.46 -30.67 7.97
N CYS A 108 -7.79 -31.41 8.86
CA CYS A 108 -6.60 -32.18 8.53
C CYS A 108 -7.03 -33.47 7.81
N VAL A 109 -6.60 -33.63 6.56
CA VAL A 109 -6.85 -34.83 5.76
C VAL A 109 -5.57 -35.65 5.63
N VAL A 110 -5.69 -36.95 5.36
CA VAL A 110 -4.52 -37.81 5.13
C VAL A 110 -3.72 -37.26 3.94
N TRP A 111 -2.39 -37.26 4.04
CA TRP A 111 -1.47 -36.71 3.04
C TRP A 111 -1.77 -37.17 1.61
N GLU A 112 -2.14 -38.45 1.44
CA GLU A 112 -2.48 -39.05 0.14
C GLU A 112 -3.72 -38.43 -0.53
N GLN A 113 -4.64 -37.91 0.28
CA GLN A 113 -5.87 -37.24 -0.17
C GLN A 113 -5.66 -35.73 -0.31
N TRP A 114 -4.58 -35.21 0.26
CA TRP A 114 -4.29 -33.80 0.24
C TRP A 114 -3.95 -33.31 -1.16
N LYS A 115 -4.46 -32.13 -1.51
CA LYS A 115 -4.23 -31.51 -2.81
C LYS A 115 -3.93 -30.04 -2.58
N TRP A 116 -2.87 -29.57 -3.22
CA TRP A 116 -2.61 -28.15 -3.30
C TRP A 116 -3.70 -27.49 -4.14
N VAL A 117 -4.48 -26.61 -3.53
CA VAL A 117 -5.45 -25.77 -4.23
C VAL A 117 -4.76 -24.43 -4.48
N GLU A 118 -4.45 -24.14 -5.75
CA GLU A 118 -3.92 -22.84 -6.12
C GLU A 118 -4.94 -21.74 -5.77
N PRO A 119 -4.50 -20.60 -5.21
CA PRO A 119 -5.40 -19.49 -4.91
C PRO A 119 -6.00 -19.01 -6.23
N TYR A 120 -7.33 -18.88 -6.25
CA TYR A 120 -8.11 -18.47 -7.41
C TYR A 120 -7.46 -17.28 -8.14
N THR A 121 -6.83 -17.53 -9.28
CA THR A 121 -6.55 -16.49 -10.26
C THR A 121 -7.90 -16.08 -10.83
N LYS A 122 -8.42 -14.93 -10.38
CA LYS A 122 -9.46 -14.19 -11.10
C LYS A 122 -8.82 -13.05 -11.87
#